data_AF-A0A7J4K7A4-F1
#
_entry.id   AF-A0A7J4K7A4-F1
#
_cell.length_a   1.000
_cell.length_b   1.000
_cell.length_c   1.000
_cell.angle_alpha   90.00
_cell.angle_beta   90.00
_cell.angle_gamma   90.00
#
_symmetry.space_group_name_H-M   'P 1'
#
loop_
_entity.id
_entity.type
_entity.pdbx_description
1 polymer ?
#
loop_
_entity_poly.entity_id
_entity_poly.type
_entity_poly.pdbx_seq_one_letter_code
_entity_poly.pdbx_strand_id
1 'polypeptide(L)'
;MVGINEFYSVYKKSGKFDFSQFTNMQFIESIKPFILIFAAFFILSLPYWFWPIFVYHGATPNNLQIYGWADFSKFGTQISYPLKTLFDTILPFGNIPVLLLGIVQIAGIYAIISRRSEPKFNFLFLALIASIIALFHHLISYNLLGTHFAPERMYWMLQFPLSIVEVAIGAGWLVERFKQNENLIGGACVILVVWSIFISLSGTYAYQWTKAGQQPVPEYLQVVKGWILKNTNVNDVFLTNNEDAFMMNGLTGRKSVTYRRTHAPVYTDMNQRMLDSAVMLYGSNDGKRVELLKKYKVKYLLWTNRWLQNEFAIGNDGRILGFFDPLMVPANAAYKKYLSDNNIKFAEAKTYLDPASRSDYPMYDVIVAMPANPYYDKPWDNGMGARLTELKSIDGITDDGTSVPLVKIYLVNVK
;
A
#
# COMPACT_ATOMS: atom_id res chain seq x y z
N MET A 1 -16.38 -2.41 33.13
CA MET A 1 -15.34 -1.61 33.80
C MET A 1 -15.16 -1.93 35.29
N VAL A 2 -16.11 -2.60 35.94
CA VAL A 2 -15.98 -3.10 37.32
C VAL A 2 -14.74 -3.99 37.49
N GLY A 3 -14.52 -4.91 36.54
CA GLY A 3 -13.41 -5.88 36.62
C GLY A 3 -12.00 -5.27 36.64
N ILE A 4 -11.68 -4.22 35.87
CA ILE A 4 -10.31 -3.64 35.83
C ILE A 4 -9.99 -2.85 37.10
N ASN A 5 -10.97 -2.11 37.65
CA ASN A 5 -10.78 -1.35 38.88
C ASN A 5 -10.68 -2.28 40.10
N GLU A 6 -11.47 -3.35 40.15
CA GLU A 6 -11.30 -4.41 41.15
C GLU A 6 -9.94 -5.09 41.00
N PHE A 7 -9.50 -5.41 39.78
CA PHE A 7 -8.22 -6.04 39.49
C PHE A 7 -7.02 -5.21 39.99
N TYR A 8 -7.02 -3.90 39.69
CA TYR A 8 -5.98 -2.99 40.15
C TYR A 8 -5.99 -2.85 41.68
N SER A 9 -7.18 -2.84 42.30
CA SER A 9 -7.32 -2.77 43.76
C SER A 9 -6.75 -4.00 44.47
N VAL A 10 -6.88 -5.19 43.88
CA VAL A 10 -6.38 -6.45 44.44
C VAL A 10 -4.88 -6.60 44.24
N TYR A 11 -4.34 -6.24 43.08
CA TYR A 11 -2.89 -6.18 42.86
C TYR A 11 -2.22 -5.25 43.89
N LYS A 12 -2.81 -4.07 44.10
CA LYS A 12 -2.32 -3.08 45.06
C LYS A 12 -2.34 -3.59 46.51
N LYS A 13 -3.27 -4.48 46.86
CA LYS A 13 -3.38 -5.08 48.20
C LYS A 13 -2.46 -6.27 48.41
N SER A 14 -2.23 -7.09 47.40
CA SER A 14 -1.57 -8.40 47.56
C SER A 14 -0.11 -8.42 47.09
N GLY A 15 0.30 -7.48 46.24
CA GLY A 15 1.64 -7.47 45.63
C GLY A 15 1.94 -8.67 44.73
N LYS A 16 0.94 -9.55 44.50
CA LYS A 16 1.05 -10.76 43.67
C LYS A 16 -0.06 -10.77 42.63
N PHE A 17 0.28 -11.19 41.42
CA PHE A 17 -0.71 -11.42 40.37
C PHE A 17 -1.44 -12.74 40.65
N ASP A 18 -2.70 -12.66 41.08
CA ASP A 18 -3.56 -13.84 41.24
C ASP A 18 -4.48 -13.99 40.02
N PHE A 19 -4.12 -14.91 39.13
CA PHE A 19 -4.89 -15.21 37.92
C PHE A 19 -6.26 -15.85 38.21
N SER A 20 -6.50 -16.38 39.42
CA SER A 20 -7.80 -16.99 39.76
C SER A 20 -8.93 -15.95 39.73
N GLN A 21 -8.64 -14.69 40.03
CA GLN A 21 -9.63 -13.61 39.94
C GLN A 21 -9.95 -13.17 38.51
N PHE A 22 -9.11 -13.51 37.53
CA PHE A 22 -9.38 -13.29 36.11
C PHE A 22 -10.58 -14.13 35.63
N THR A 23 -10.85 -15.24 36.33
CA THR A 23 -11.98 -16.14 36.04
C THR A 23 -13.27 -15.76 36.74
N ASN A 24 -13.30 -14.65 37.50
CA ASN A 24 -14.51 -14.24 38.20
C ASN A 24 -15.63 -13.86 37.20
N MET A 25 -16.85 -14.36 37.42
CA MET A 25 -17.96 -14.30 36.46
C MET A 25 -18.29 -12.87 35.99
N GLN A 26 -18.04 -11.84 36.81
CA GLN A 26 -18.24 -10.44 36.43
C GLN A 26 -17.28 -9.94 35.34
N PHE A 27 -16.03 -10.44 35.30
CA PHE A 27 -15.10 -10.11 34.23
C PHE A 27 -15.53 -10.76 32.92
N ILE A 28 -15.93 -12.04 32.98
CA ILE A 28 -16.43 -12.80 31.83
C ILE A 28 -17.69 -12.12 31.25
N GLU A 29 -18.67 -11.74 32.07
CA GLU A 29 -19.86 -11.02 31.61
C GLU A 29 -19.52 -9.61 31.08
N SER A 30 -18.49 -8.94 31.63
CA SER A 30 -18.04 -7.64 31.12
C SER A 30 -17.32 -7.73 29.77
N ILE A 31 -16.58 -8.81 29.49
CA ILE A 31 -15.81 -8.97 28.24
C ILE A 31 -16.63 -9.66 27.15
N LYS A 32 -17.67 -10.41 27.52
CA LYS A 32 -18.53 -11.16 26.60
C LYS A 32 -19.09 -10.33 25.44
N PRO A 33 -19.59 -9.09 25.61
CA PRO A 33 -20.01 -8.28 24.47
C PRO A 33 -18.85 -7.98 23.50
N PHE A 34 -17.65 -7.72 24.01
CA PHE A 34 -16.46 -7.47 23.18
C PHE A 34 -16.02 -8.73 22.44
N ILE A 35 -16.08 -9.89 23.09
CA ILE A 35 -15.81 -11.19 22.44
C ILE A 35 -16.83 -11.45 21.34
N LEU A 36 -18.12 -11.21 21.59
CA LEU A 36 -19.19 -11.40 20.59
C LEU A 36 -19.02 -10.44 19.41
N ILE A 37 -18.73 -9.16 19.68
CA ILE A 37 -18.41 -8.17 18.65
C ILE A 37 -17.19 -8.61 17.85
N PHE A 38 -16.08 -8.94 18.53
CA PHE A 38 -14.86 -9.41 17.88
C PHE A 38 -15.14 -10.65 17.02
N ALA A 39 -15.83 -11.66 17.56
CA ALA A 39 -16.16 -12.88 16.84
C ALA A 39 -17.04 -12.59 15.62
N ALA A 40 -18.06 -11.74 15.76
CA ALA A 40 -18.92 -11.34 14.65
C ALA A 40 -18.12 -10.63 13.55
N PHE A 41 -17.31 -9.62 13.90
CA PHE A 41 -16.48 -8.90 12.93
C PHE A 41 -15.38 -9.77 12.34
N PHE A 42 -14.80 -10.67 13.13
CA PHE A 42 -13.81 -11.63 12.66
C PHE A 42 -14.44 -12.55 11.62
N ILE A 43 -15.59 -13.16 11.90
CA ILE A 43 -16.34 -14.00 10.96
C ILE A 43 -16.72 -13.21 9.70
N LEU A 44 -17.23 -11.99 9.84
CA LEU A 44 -17.56 -11.11 8.70
C LEU A 44 -16.33 -10.72 7.87
N SER A 45 -15.13 -10.72 8.47
CA SER A 45 -13.87 -10.43 7.78
C SER A 45 -13.28 -11.66 7.09
N LEU A 46 -13.74 -12.88 7.42
CA LEU A 46 -13.19 -14.12 6.87
C LEU A 46 -13.30 -14.22 5.35
N PRO A 47 -14.36 -13.78 4.64
CA PRO A 47 -14.36 -13.81 3.18
C PRO A 47 -13.14 -13.13 2.54
N TYR A 48 -12.58 -12.11 3.20
CA TYR A 48 -11.33 -11.47 2.78
C TYR A 48 -10.09 -12.20 3.31
N TRP A 49 -10.07 -12.54 4.61
CA TRP A 49 -8.88 -13.08 5.28
C TRP A 49 -8.73 -14.61 5.25
N PHE A 50 -9.72 -15.35 4.74
CA PHE A 50 -9.75 -16.80 4.76
C PHE A 50 -8.52 -17.40 4.09
N TRP A 51 -8.20 -16.95 2.87
CA TRP A 51 -7.04 -17.42 2.14
C TRP A 51 -5.72 -17.10 2.85
N PRO A 52 -5.43 -15.82 3.21
CA PRO A 52 -4.24 -15.50 3.99
C PRO A 52 -4.06 -16.33 5.26
N ILE A 53 -5.12 -16.53 6.05
CA ILE A 53 -5.03 -17.19 7.36
C ILE A 53 -5.01 -18.71 7.23
N PHE A 54 -5.97 -19.31 6.52
CA PHE A 54 -6.19 -20.76 6.54
C PHE A 54 -5.55 -21.52 5.38
N VAL A 55 -5.26 -20.85 4.26
CA VAL A 55 -4.61 -21.50 3.11
C VAL A 55 -3.12 -21.21 3.09
N TYR A 56 -2.75 -19.94 3.23
CA TYR A 56 -1.35 -19.51 3.19
C TYR A 56 -0.69 -19.48 4.58
N HIS A 57 -1.45 -19.67 5.66
CA HIS A 57 -0.91 -19.65 7.03
C HIS A 57 -0.08 -18.39 7.35
N GLY A 58 -0.51 -17.24 6.83
CA GLY A 58 0.19 -15.96 6.93
C GLY A 58 1.38 -15.78 5.98
N ALA A 59 1.82 -16.84 5.29
CA ALA A 59 2.94 -16.83 4.35
C ALA A 59 2.45 -16.66 2.90
N THR A 60 1.93 -15.46 2.59
CA THR A 60 1.44 -15.18 1.23
C THR A 60 2.60 -15.13 0.23
N PRO A 61 2.41 -15.63 -1.02
CA PRO A 61 3.45 -15.59 -2.05
C PRO A 61 4.02 -14.18 -2.34
N ASN A 62 3.18 -13.16 -2.14
CA ASN A 62 3.60 -11.77 -2.17
C ASN A 62 3.69 -11.23 -0.74
N ASN A 63 4.90 -10.96 -0.26
CA ASN A 63 5.08 -10.38 1.07
C ASN A 63 4.87 -8.85 1.06
N LEU A 64 3.62 -8.44 0.82
CA LEU A 64 3.24 -7.02 0.76
C LEU A 64 3.55 -6.26 2.05
N GLN A 65 3.54 -6.95 3.19
CA GLN A 65 3.86 -6.35 4.48
C GLN A 65 5.33 -5.95 4.57
N ILE A 66 6.24 -6.64 3.89
CA ILE A 66 7.66 -6.27 3.93
C ILE A 66 8.03 -5.31 2.80
N TYR A 67 7.51 -5.52 1.58
CA TYR A 67 7.95 -4.73 0.41
C TYR A 67 7.48 -3.27 0.44
N GLY A 68 6.29 -3.02 0.98
CA GLY A 68 5.65 -1.71 0.97
C GLY A 68 5.85 -0.90 2.25
N TRP A 69 6.85 -1.25 3.07
CA TRP A 69 7.02 -0.71 4.42
C TRP A 69 8.48 -0.44 4.76
N ALA A 70 8.69 0.35 5.80
CA ALA A 70 10.02 0.62 6.33
C ALA A 70 10.75 -0.67 6.70
N ASP A 71 12.07 -0.69 6.50
CA ASP A 71 12.93 -1.84 6.75
C ASP A 71 13.12 -2.09 8.25
N PHE A 72 12.15 -2.75 8.85
CA PHE A 72 12.18 -3.13 10.26
C PHE A 72 13.19 -4.25 10.55
N SER A 73 13.95 -4.77 9.58
CA SER A 73 15.12 -5.61 9.89
C SER A 73 16.23 -4.82 10.56
N LYS A 74 16.26 -3.51 10.35
CA LYS A 74 17.25 -2.61 10.92
C LYS A 74 16.75 -2.06 12.25
N PHE A 75 17.48 -2.35 13.34
CA PHE A 75 17.17 -1.84 14.68
C PHE A 75 17.02 -0.30 14.71
N GLY A 76 17.87 0.43 13.99
CA GLY A 76 17.78 1.88 13.88
C GLY A 76 16.44 2.36 13.30
N THR A 77 15.90 1.66 12.29
CA THR A 77 14.57 1.92 11.72
C THR A 77 13.47 1.53 12.70
N GLN A 78 13.60 0.39 13.39
CA GLN A 78 12.62 -0.08 14.38
C GLN A 78 12.33 0.96 15.47
N ILE A 79 13.34 1.75 15.87
CA ILE A 79 13.19 2.80 16.90
C ILE A 79 12.86 4.16 16.29
N SER A 80 13.58 4.56 15.25
CA SER A 80 13.44 5.92 14.70
C SER A 80 12.11 6.15 13.99
N TYR A 81 11.59 5.14 13.30
CA TYR A 81 10.33 5.22 12.57
C TYR A 81 9.12 5.53 13.47
N PRO A 82 8.79 4.73 14.52
CA PRO A 82 7.63 5.01 15.35
C PRO A 82 7.78 6.30 16.17
N LEU A 83 8.99 6.65 16.60
CA LEU A 83 9.24 7.93 17.27
C LEU A 83 8.96 9.10 16.32
N LYS A 84 9.48 9.04 15.09
CA LYS A 84 9.22 10.04 14.06
C LYS A 84 7.72 10.16 13.78
N THR A 85 7.01 9.05 13.60
CA THR A 85 5.55 9.06 13.41
C THR A 85 4.82 9.71 14.58
N LEU A 86 5.20 9.42 15.83
CA LEU A 86 4.61 10.04 17.02
C LEU A 86 4.87 11.55 17.06
N PHE A 87 6.12 11.97 16.83
CA PHE A 87 6.51 13.38 16.79
C PHE A 87 5.80 14.14 15.67
N ASP A 88 5.77 13.60 14.46
CA ASP A 88 5.10 14.22 13.31
C ASP A 88 3.58 14.31 13.51
N THR A 89 2.98 13.38 14.26
CA THR A 89 1.55 13.42 14.57
C THR A 89 1.21 14.53 15.56
N ILE A 90 2.00 14.67 16.62
CA ILE A 90 1.69 15.57 17.74
C ILE A 90 2.27 16.98 17.53
N LEU A 91 3.42 17.09 16.87
CA LEU A 91 4.17 18.34 16.67
C LEU A 91 4.64 18.49 15.21
N PRO A 92 3.73 18.74 14.26
CA PRO A 92 4.10 18.94 12.86
C PRO A 92 4.75 20.31 12.64
N PHE A 93 6.08 20.37 12.74
CA PHE A 93 6.88 21.62 12.63
C PHE A 93 6.83 22.33 11.26
N GLY A 94 6.22 21.73 10.24
CA GLY A 94 6.12 22.31 8.90
C GLY A 94 5.09 23.43 8.75
N ASN A 95 4.21 23.65 9.73
CA ASN A 95 3.14 24.63 9.64
C ASN A 95 2.73 25.17 11.02
N ILE A 96 2.83 26.49 11.23
CA ILE A 96 2.56 27.14 12.53
C ILE A 96 1.13 26.85 13.04
N PRO A 97 0.05 27.08 12.27
CA PRO A 97 -1.30 26.69 12.69
C PRO A 97 -1.44 25.22 13.11
N VAL A 98 -0.88 24.29 12.35
CA VAL A 98 -0.96 22.85 12.68
C VAL A 98 -0.12 22.53 13.93
N LEU A 99 1.04 23.18 14.11
CA LEU A 99 1.85 23.08 15.32
C LEU A 99 1.09 23.59 16.56
N LEU A 100 0.41 24.73 16.45
CA LEU A 100 -0.42 25.26 17.54
C LEU A 100 -1.57 24.32 17.88
N LEU A 101 -2.20 23.71 16.88
CA LEU A 101 -3.21 22.68 17.10
C LEU A 101 -2.63 21.44 17.79
N GLY A 102 -1.40 21.06 17.44
CA GLY A 102 -0.63 20.02 18.13
C GLY A 102 -0.41 20.32 19.62
N ILE A 103 -0.14 21.58 19.99
CA ILE A 103 -0.05 22.00 21.40
C ILE A 103 -1.41 21.83 22.12
N VAL A 104 -2.52 22.18 21.47
CA VAL A 104 -3.87 21.94 22.01
C VAL A 104 -4.12 20.44 22.18
N GLN A 105 -3.71 19.62 21.22
CA GLN A 105 -3.79 18.16 21.31
C GLN A 105 -2.98 17.61 22.49
N ILE A 106 -1.75 18.12 22.74
CA ILE A 106 -0.95 17.76 23.93
C ILE A 106 -1.70 18.10 25.22
N ALA A 107 -2.34 19.27 25.30
CA ALA A 107 -3.17 19.62 26.46
C ALA A 107 -4.34 18.64 26.64
N GLY A 108 -4.93 18.16 25.53
CA GLY A 108 -5.95 17.12 25.52
C GLY A 108 -5.45 15.77 26.04
N ILE A 109 -4.30 15.31 25.55
CA ILE A 109 -3.63 14.10 26.01
C ILE A 109 -3.32 14.20 27.52
N TYR A 110 -2.79 15.34 27.96
CA TYR A 110 -2.53 15.60 29.39
C TYR A 110 -3.83 15.55 30.23
N ALA A 111 -4.91 16.16 29.75
CA ALA A 111 -6.21 16.12 30.41
C ALA A 111 -6.77 14.68 30.51
N ILE A 112 -6.65 13.88 29.45
CA ILE A 112 -7.03 12.45 29.44
C ILE A 112 -6.23 11.68 30.50
N ILE A 113 -4.89 11.86 30.54
CA ILE A 113 -4.02 11.15 31.48
C ILE A 113 -4.27 11.56 32.93
N SER A 114 -4.48 12.86 33.18
CA SER A 114 -4.70 13.39 34.53
C SER A 114 -6.08 13.05 35.09
N ARG A 115 -7.09 12.89 34.23
CA ARG A 115 -8.47 12.54 34.61
C ARG A 115 -8.82 11.07 34.39
N ARG A 116 -7.83 10.20 34.17
CA ARG A 116 -8.02 8.76 33.85
C ARG A 116 -8.80 7.95 34.89
N SER A 117 -9.01 8.47 36.09
CA SER A 117 -9.88 7.83 37.10
C SER A 117 -11.36 7.89 36.73
N GLU A 118 -11.78 8.85 35.89
CA GLU A 118 -13.14 8.93 35.38
C GLU A 118 -13.34 7.92 34.22
N PRO A 119 -14.47 7.18 34.18
CA PRO A 119 -14.67 6.11 33.20
C PRO A 119 -14.48 6.53 31.72
N LYS A 120 -14.95 7.72 31.34
CA LYS A 120 -14.82 8.25 29.97
C LYS A 120 -13.37 8.52 29.57
N PHE A 121 -12.58 9.12 30.46
CA PHE A 121 -11.17 9.41 30.20
C PHE A 121 -10.31 8.16 30.30
N ASN A 122 -10.68 7.19 31.15
CA ASN A 122 -10.04 5.89 31.18
C ASN A 122 -10.15 5.17 29.83
N PHE A 123 -11.33 5.19 29.19
CA PHE A 123 -11.51 4.61 27.86
C PHE A 123 -10.60 5.27 26.82
N LEU A 124 -10.56 6.61 26.78
CA LEU A 124 -9.69 7.36 25.87
C LEU A 124 -8.19 7.11 26.14
N PHE A 125 -7.82 6.99 27.41
CA PHE A 125 -6.46 6.63 27.81
C PHE A 125 -6.08 5.23 27.31
N LEU A 126 -6.97 4.24 27.45
CA LEU A 126 -6.73 2.90 26.91
C LEU A 126 -6.62 2.91 25.37
N ALA A 127 -7.43 3.73 24.68
CA ALA A 127 -7.32 3.90 23.23
C ALA A 127 -5.97 4.52 22.82
N LEU A 128 -5.47 5.51 23.57
CA LEU A 128 -4.14 6.10 23.38
C LEU A 128 -3.02 5.07 23.59
N ILE A 129 -3.10 4.25 24.64
CA ILE A 129 -2.14 3.18 24.87
C ILE A 129 -2.22 2.14 23.75
N ALA A 130 -3.42 1.78 23.29
CA ALA A 130 -3.61 0.84 22.20
C ALA A 130 -3.04 1.37 20.87
N SER A 131 -3.17 2.67 20.57
CA SER A 131 -2.56 3.28 19.38
C SER A 131 -1.04 3.23 19.45
N ILE A 132 -0.44 3.55 20.61
CA ILE A 132 1.01 3.44 20.82
C ILE A 132 1.46 1.98 20.67
N ILE A 133 0.78 1.02 21.29
CA ILE A 133 1.10 -0.40 21.11
C ILE A 133 1.02 -0.79 19.64
N ALA A 134 -0.02 -0.37 18.93
CA ALA A 134 -0.17 -0.62 17.49
C ALA A 134 0.98 -0.02 16.66
N LEU A 135 1.52 1.14 17.06
CA LEU A 135 2.66 1.76 16.38
C LEU A 135 3.99 1.03 16.65
N PHE A 136 4.16 0.48 17.85
CA PHE A 136 5.42 -0.15 18.30
C PHE A 136 5.42 -1.69 18.22
N HIS A 137 4.32 -2.32 17.80
CA HIS A 137 4.19 -3.78 17.83
C HIS A 137 5.23 -4.51 16.97
N HIS A 138 5.83 -3.87 15.96
CA HIS A 138 6.91 -4.46 15.14
C HIS A 138 8.15 -4.78 15.97
N LEU A 139 8.39 -4.11 17.11
CA LEU A 139 9.47 -4.47 18.05
C LEU A 139 9.33 -5.89 18.59
N ILE A 140 8.10 -6.41 18.64
CA ILE A 140 7.83 -7.77 19.10
C ILE A 140 7.55 -8.66 17.89
N SER A 141 6.55 -8.31 17.08
CA SER A 141 6.10 -9.12 15.95
C SER A 141 7.19 -9.36 14.92
N TYR A 142 8.01 -8.36 14.57
CA TYR A 142 9.07 -8.56 13.59
C TYR A 142 10.16 -9.50 14.12
N ASN A 143 10.59 -9.30 15.37
CA ASN A 143 11.64 -10.09 15.99
C ASN A 143 11.18 -11.54 16.30
N LEU A 144 9.88 -11.77 16.57
CA LEU A 144 9.34 -13.10 16.84
C LEU A 144 8.83 -13.83 15.60
N LEU A 145 8.20 -13.12 14.66
CA LEU A 145 7.46 -13.70 13.54
C LEU A 145 8.10 -13.40 12.18
N GLY A 146 9.16 -12.58 12.13
CA GLY A 146 9.77 -12.13 10.88
C GLY A 146 8.88 -11.22 10.03
N THR A 147 7.80 -10.66 10.61
CA THR A 147 6.82 -9.82 9.90
C THR A 147 6.15 -8.83 10.86
N HIS A 148 5.42 -7.86 10.31
CA HIS A 148 4.62 -6.90 11.07
C HIS A 148 3.25 -6.72 10.42
N PHE A 149 2.34 -6.08 11.15
CA PHE A 149 0.95 -5.87 10.72
C PHE A 149 0.72 -4.39 10.40
N ALA A 150 1.49 -3.84 9.45
CA ALA A 150 1.35 -2.44 9.02
C ALA A 150 1.23 -1.41 10.19
N PRO A 151 2.26 -1.26 11.05
CA PRO A 151 2.19 -0.49 12.30
C PRO A 151 1.56 0.90 12.16
N GLU A 152 1.97 1.65 11.14
CA GLU A 152 1.46 2.99 10.88
C GLU A 152 -0.04 2.99 10.54
N ARG A 153 -0.52 2.03 9.74
CA ARG A 153 -1.95 1.96 9.40
C ARG A 153 -2.80 1.64 10.62
N MET A 154 -2.37 0.68 11.44
CA MET A 154 -3.09 0.35 12.68
C MET A 154 -3.09 1.53 13.65
N TYR A 155 -1.96 2.22 13.78
CA TYR A 155 -1.86 3.45 14.55
C TYR A 155 -2.84 4.51 14.04
N TRP A 156 -2.84 4.83 12.74
CA TRP A 156 -3.75 5.85 12.19
C TRP A 156 -5.22 5.48 12.30
N MET A 157 -5.58 4.20 12.17
CA MET A 157 -6.97 3.76 12.38
C MET A 157 -7.49 4.06 13.79
N LEU A 158 -6.61 4.03 14.80
CA LEU A 158 -6.95 4.36 16.19
C LEU A 158 -6.76 5.84 16.49
N GLN A 159 -5.64 6.42 16.05
CA GLN A 159 -5.25 7.79 16.39
C GLN A 159 -6.04 8.84 15.63
N PHE A 160 -6.49 8.58 14.41
CA PHE A 160 -7.25 9.54 13.61
C PHE A 160 -8.56 9.99 14.28
N PRO A 161 -9.47 9.09 14.72
CA PRO A 161 -10.65 9.52 15.46
C PRO A 161 -10.30 10.06 16.85
N LEU A 162 -9.24 9.55 17.48
CA LEU A 162 -8.83 9.96 18.81
C LEU A 162 -8.28 11.40 18.83
N SER A 163 -7.54 11.83 17.81
CA SER A 163 -6.94 13.18 17.74
C SER A 163 -7.97 14.29 17.74
N ILE A 164 -9.13 14.07 17.09
CA ILE A 164 -10.26 15.02 17.11
C ILE A 164 -10.79 15.19 18.54
N VAL A 165 -10.91 14.08 19.26
CA VAL A 165 -11.38 14.07 20.66
C VAL A 165 -10.33 14.70 21.58
N GLU A 166 -9.05 14.41 21.37
CA GLU A 166 -7.93 15.01 22.10
C GLU A 166 -7.93 16.53 21.94
N VAL A 167 -8.05 17.05 20.71
CA VAL A 167 -8.12 18.49 20.44
C VAL A 167 -9.32 19.14 21.14
N ALA A 168 -10.51 18.53 21.06
CA ALA A 168 -11.71 19.05 21.71
C ALA A 168 -11.57 19.09 23.25
N ILE A 169 -11.04 18.02 23.84
CA ILE A 169 -10.75 17.96 25.28
C ILE A 169 -9.69 18.98 25.67
N GLY A 170 -8.64 19.14 24.87
CA GLY A 170 -7.57 20.11 25.09
C GLY A 170 -8.08 21.54 25.08
N ALA A 171 -8.91 21.89 24.10
CA ALA A 171 -9.56 23.19 24.03
C ALA A 171 -10.45 23.45 25.27
N GLY A 172 -11.28 22.47 25.65
CA GLY A 172 -12.10 22.56 26.86
C GLY A 172 -11.27 22.72 28.14
N TRP A 173 -10.17 21.97 28.26
CA TRP A 173 -9.25 22.07 29.40
C TRP A 173 -8.57 23.45 29.49
N LEU A 174 -8.17 24.03 28.35
CA LEU A 174 -7.61 25.38 28.30
C LEU A 174 -8.64 26.43 28.71
N VAL A 175 -9.88 26.34 28.21
CA VAL A 175 -10.99 27.24 28.59
C VAL A 175 -11.26 27.17 30.09
N GLU A 176 -11.35 25.96 30.66
CA GLU A 176 -11.55 25.77 32.10
C GLU A 176 -10.43 26.39 32.94
N ARG A 177 -9.18 26.38 32.45
CA ARG A 177 -8.02 26.90 33.17
C ARG A 177 -7.90 28.42 33.10
N PHE A 178 -8.35 29.01 31.99
CA PHE A 178 -8.22 30.43 31.69
C PHE A 178 -9.60 31.12 31.57
N LYS A 179 -10.49 30.86 32.53
CA LYS A 179 -11.90 31.32 32.52
C LYS A 179 -12.10 32.81 32.19
N GLN A 180 -11.18 33.67 32.61
CA GLN A 180 -11.24 35.11 32.33
C GLN A 180 -11.21 35.44 30.82
N ASN A 181 -10.73 34.51 29.99
CA ASN A 181 -10.58 34.65 28.55
C ASN A 181 -11.30 33.52 27.77
N GLU A 182 -12.34 32.91 28.34
CA GLU A 182 -12.99 31.72 27.77
C GLU A 182 -13.44 31.89 26.31
N ASN A 183 -14.11 33.01 26.00
CA ASN A 183 -14.61 33.29 24.65
C ASN A 183 -13.46 33.49 23.65
N LEU A 184 -12.38 34.15 24.10
CA LEU A 184 -11.19 34.37 23.27
C LEU A 184 -10.48 33.05 22.97
N ILE A 185 -10.27 32.22 23.99
CA ILE A 185 -9.58 30.93 23.86
C ILE A 185 -10.42 29.94 23.06
N GLY A 186 -11.74 29.86 23.34
CA GLY A 186 -12.67 29.05 22.57
C GLY A 186 -12.70 29.47 21.10
N GLY A 187 -12.84 30.77 20.84
CA GLY A 187 -12.79 31.33 19.48
C GLY A 187 -11.46 31.04 18.77
N ALA A 188 -10.32 31.22 19.46
CA ALA A 188 -9.00 30.91 18.92
C ALA A 188 -8.85 29.41 18.57
N CYS A 189 -9.33 28.50 19.43
CA CYS A 189 -9.30 27.06 19.15
C CYS A 189 -10.15 26.70 17.93
N VAL A 190 -11.35 27.27 17.79
CA VAL A 190 -12.20 27.06 16.61
C VAL A 190 -11.51 27.55 15.34
N ILE A 191 -10.93 28.76 15.38
CA ILE A 191 -10.17 29.32 14.25
C ILE A 191 -8.99 28.41 13.89
N LEU A 192 -8.24 27.92 14.88
CA LEU A 192 -7.11 27.01 14.66
C LEU A 192 -7.53 25.69 14.00
N VAL A 193 -8.67 25.11 14.41
CA VAL A 193 -9.23 23.91 13.78
C VAL A 193 -9.61 24.19 12.32
N VAL A 194 -10.38 25.24 12.07
CA VAL A 194 -10.81 25.62 10.71
C VAL A 194 -9.61 25.90 9.81
N TRP A 195 -8.61 26.62 10.32
CA TRP A 195 -7.41 26.95 9.56
C TRP A 195 -6.56 25.70 9.28
N SER A 196 -6.42 24.80 10.25
CA SER A 196 -5.70 23.54 10.04
C SER A 196 -6.38 22.67 8.99
N ILE A 197 -7.71 22.56 9.01
CA ILE A 197 -8.49 21.88 7.96
C ILE A 197 -8.23 22.53 6.60
N PHE A 198 -8.29 23.86 6.51
CA PHE A 198 -8.02 24.59 5.27
C PHE A 198 -6.62 24.31 4.72
N ILE A 199 -5.59 24.29 5.58
CA ILE A 199 -4.20 23.96 5.21
C ILE A 199 -4.11 22.51 4.72
N SER A 200 -4.66 21.54 5.46
CA SER A 200 -4.61 20.12 5.09
C SER A 200 -5.33 19.86 3.77
N LEU A 201 -6.49 20.49 3.55
CA LEU A 201 -7.20 20.40 2.28
C LEU A 201 -6.37 21.05 1.17
N SER A 202 -5.88 22.27 1.35
CA SER A 202 -5.07 22.97 0.35
C SER A 202 -3.82 22.16 -0.04
N GLY A 203 -3.13 21.56 0.94
CA GLY A 203 -2.01 20.65 0.69
C GLY A 203 -2.43 19.41 -0.10
N THR A 204 -3.59 18.83 0.22
CA THR A 204 -4.16 17.69 -0.51
C THR A 204 -4.47 18.06 -1.97
N TYR A 205 -5.09 19.22 -2.23
CA TYR A 205 -5.35 19.73 -3.58
C TYR A 205 -4.07 20.11 -4.34
N ALA A 206 -3.01 20.53 -3.62
CA ALA A 206 -1.72 20.85 -4.22
C ALA A 206 -0.94 19.59 -4.64
N TYR A 207 -1.21 18.44 -4.00
CA TYR A 207 -0.50 17.19 -4.21
C TYR A 207 -0.66 16.66 -5.64
N GLN A 208 0.46 16.26 -6.25
CA GLN A 208 0.50 15.92 -7.68
C GLN A 208 -0.50 14.82 -8.08
N TRP A 209 -0.70 13.81 -7.23
CA TRP A 209 -1.61 12.70 -7.53
C TRP A 209 -3.08 13.12 -7.40
N THR A 210 -3.40 14.03 -6.47
CA THR A 210 -4.74 14.63 -6.38
C THR A 210 -5.02 15.50 -7.60
N LYS A 211 -4.06 16.34 -8.01
CA LYS A 211 -4.18 17.14 -9.24
C LYS A 211 -4.40 16.26 -10.45
N ALA A 212 -3.61 15.19 -10.60
CA ALA A 212 -3.75 14.23 -11.67
C ALA A 212 -5.13 13.54 -11.64
N GLY A 213 -5.61 13.13 -10.47
CA GLY A 213 -6.93 12.51 -10.30
C GLY A 213 -8.12 13.44 -10.57
N GLN A 214 -7.91 14.76 -10.53
CA GLN A 214 -8.92 15.76 -10.89
C GLN A 214 -8.94 16.08 -12.38
N GLN A 215 -7.89 15.72 -13.13
CA GLN A 215 -7.87 15.91 -14.57
C GLN A 215 -8.81 14.89 -15.23
N PRO A 216 -9.50 15.28 -16.32
CA PRO A 216 -10.20 14.30 -17.14
C PRO A 216 -9.21 13.27 -17.66
N VAL A 217 -9.65 12.01 -17.71
CA VAL A 217 -8.85 10.94 -18.34
C VAL A 217 -8.58 11.35 -19.80
N PRO A 218 -7.32 11.31 -20.26
CA PRO A 218 -6.95 11.67 -21.62
C PRO A 218 -7.81 10.98 -22.68
N GLU A 219 -8.13 11.69 -23.77
CA GLU A 219 -9.04 11.20 -24.82
C GLU A 219 -8.60 9.85 -25.39
N TYR A 220 -7.31 9.67 -25.67
CA TYR A 220 -6.79 8.39 -26.18
C TYR A 220 -7.08 7.23 -25.21
N LEU A 221 -6.99 7.44 -23.89
CA LEU A 221 -7.33 6.43 -22.89
C LEU A 221 -8.84 6.17 -22.80
N GLN A 222 -9.68 7.18 -23.06
CA GLN A 222 -11.13 6.98 -23.18
C GLN A 222 -11.46 6.12 -24.40
N VAL A 223 -10.78 6.33 -25.52
CA VAL A 223 -10.92 5.49 -26.72
C VAL A 223 -10.46 4.06 -26.44
N VAL A 224 -9.32 3.87 -25.77
CA VAL A 224 -8.85 2.55 -25.31
C VAL A 224 -9.90 1.86 -24.44
N LYS A 225 -10.39 2.56 -23.40
CA LYS A 225 -11.41 2.05 -22.48
C LYS A 225 -12.67 1.63 -23.23
N GLY A 226 -13.20 2.50 -24.09
CA GLY A 226 -14.41 2.24 -24.87
C GLY A 226 -14.24 1.02 -25.78
N TRP A 227 -13.09 0.91 -26.45
CA TRP A 227 -12.79 -0.24 -27.30
C TRP A 227 -12.70 -1.54 -26.50
N ILE A 228 -11.95 -1.56 -25.39
CA ILE A 228 -11.78 -2.76 -24.56
C ILE A 228 -13.13 -3.23 -24.00
N LEU A 229 -13.92 -2.31 -23.44
CA LEU A 229 -15.22 -2.66 -22.85
C LEU A 229 -16.22 -3.20 -23.89
N LYS A 230 -16.17 -2.69 -25.12
CA LYS A 230 -17.05 -3.12 -26.20
C LYS A 230 -16.64 -4.45 -26.84
N ASN A 231 -15.34 -4.75 -26.92
CA ASN A 231 -14.82 -5.85 -27.73
C ASN A 231 -14.25 -7.03 -26.94
N THR A 232 -14.24 -6.97 -25.61
CA THR A 232 -13.68 -8.03 -24.75
C THR A 232 -14.61 -8.46 -23.64
N ASN A 233 -14.53 -9.74 -23.26
CA ASN A 233 -15.21 -10.27 -22.07
C ASN A 233 -14.47 -9.83 -20.80
N VAL A 234 -15.18 -9.69 -19.68
CA VAL A 234 -14.59 -9.39 -18.36
C VAL A 234 -13.51 -10.40 -17.93
N ASN A 235 -13.60 -11.64 -18.42
CA ASN A 235 -12.66 -12.72 -18.13
C ASN A 235 -11.53 -12.86 -19.16
N ASP A 236 -11.52 -12.08 -20.24
CA ASP A 236 -10.42 -12.09 -21.18
C ASP A 236 -9.14 -11.56 -20.50
N VAL A 237 -8.00 -12.19 -20.79
CA VAL A 237 -6.71 -11.89 -20.15
C VAL A 237 -5.78 -11.16 -21.12
N PHE A 238 -5.24 -10.05 -20.65
CA PHE A 238 -4.24 -9.23 -21.34
C PHE A 238 -2.82 -9.55 -20.85
N LEU A 239 -1.89 -9.60 -21.80
CA LEU A 239 -0.45 -9.61 -21.56
C LEU A 239 0.12 -8.20 -21.83
N THR A 240 0.85 -7.65 -20.87
CA THR A 240 1.51 -6.34 -20.95
C THR A 240 2.52 -6.20 -19.79
N ASN A 241 3.23 -5.08 -19.67
CA ASN A 241 4.12 -4.79 -18.52
C ASN A 241 3.32 -4.46 -17.24
N ASN A 242 3.98 -4.21 -16.12
CA ASN A 242 3.32 -4.02 -14.82
C ASN A 242 2.43 -2.76 -14.76
N GLU A 243 2.93 -1.62 -15.25
CA GLU A 243 2.24 -0.32 -15.16
C GLU A 243 1.12 -0.19 -16.19
N ASP A 244 1.31 -0.70 -17.40
CA ASP A 244 0.24 -0.76 -18.40
C ASP A 244 -0.87 -1.72 -17.95
N ALA A 245 -0.53 -2.81 -17.26
CA ALA A 245 -1.52 -3.69 -16.63
C ALA A 245 -2.29 -2.96 -15.52
N PHE A 246 -1.58 -2.20 -14.67
CA PHE A 246 -2.17 -1.39 -13.61
C PHE A 246 -3.15 -0.35 -14.16
N MET A 247 -2.71 0.42 -15.16
CA MET A 247 -3.53 1.39 -15.87
C MET A 247 -4.76 0.73 -16.52
N MET A 248 -4.56 -0.33 -17.30
CA MET A 248 -5.63 -0.99 -18.04
C MET A 248 -6.68 -1.61 -17.11
N ASN A 249 -6.25 -2.22 -16.00
CA ASN A 249 -7.18 -2.72 -14.99
C ASN A 249 -7.96 -1.57 -14.33
N GLY A 250 -7.31 -0.48 -13.95
CA GLY A 250 -7.99 0.70 -13.41
C GLY A 250 -9.01 1.32 -14.37
N LEU A 251 -8.73 1.30 -15.68
CA LEU A 251 -9.62 1.83 -16.71
C LEU A 251 -10.80 0.91 -17.05
N THR A 252 -10.62 -0.42 -16.99
CA THR A 252 -11.53 -1.38 -17.64
C THR A 252 -11.94 -2.58 -16.78
N GLY A 253 -11.28 -2.82 -15.65
CA GLY A 253 -11.45 -3.98 -14.79
C GLY A 253 -11.04 -5.31 -15.43
N ARG A 254 -10.35 -5.32 -16.59
CA ARG A 254 -9.93 -6.55 -17.26
C ARG A 254 -8.74 -7.20 -16.58
N LYS A 255 -8.64 -8.51 -16.76
CA LYS A 255 -7.59 -9.34 -16.14
C LYS A 255 -6.27 -9.17 -16.89
N SER A 256 -5.18 -9.20 -16.15
CA SER A 256 -3.82 -9.23 -16.68
C SER A 256 -3.04 -10.40 -16.09
N VAL A 257 -1.98 -10.82 -16.81
CA VAL A 257 -1.04 -11.81 -16.28
C VAL A 257 -0.28 -11.21 -15.09
N THR A 258 0.36 -10.07 -15.32
CA THR A 258 1.17 -9.32 -14.35
C THR A 258 0.45 -8.07 -13.86
N TYR A 259 0.95 -7.51 -12.76
CA TYR A 259 0.41 -6.32 -12.11
C TYR A 259 1.51 -5.68 -11.27
N ARG A 260 1.37 -4.39 -10.95
CA ARG A 260 2.26 -3.74 -9.99
C ARG A 260 2.29 -4.53 -8.68
N ARG A 261 3.49 -4.93 -8.24
CA ARG A 261 3.69 -5.92 -7.18
C ARG A 261 2.95 -5.57 -5.89
N THR A 262 3.01 -4.32 -5.43
CA THR A 262 2.37 -3.88 -4.18
C THR A 262 0.86 -3.73 -4.25
N HIS A 263 0.29 -3.83 -5.45
CA HIS A 263 -1.15 -3.84 -5.70
C HIS A 263 -1.66 -5.20 -6.17
N ALA A 264 -0.78 -6.19 -6.31
CA ALA A 264 -1.16 -7.51 -6.76
C ALA A 264 -1.95 -8.25 -5.67
N PRO A 265 -2.86 -9.17 -6.05
CA PRO A 265 -3.56 -9.98 -5.08
C PRO A 265 -2.61 -10.78 -4.20
N VAL A 266 -2.85 -10.80 -2.89
CA VAL A 266 -2.01 -11.50 -1.91
C VAL A 266 -1.87 -13.01 -2.19
N TYR A 267 -2.81 -13.59 -2.91
CA TYR A 267 -2.90 -15.02 -3.22
C TYR A 267 -2.26 -15.42 -4.56
N THR A 268 -1.73 -14.46 -5.32
CA THR A 268 -1.10 -14.75 -6.62
C THR A 268 0.40 -14.76 -6.47
N ASP A 269 1.09 -15.79 -6.97
CA ASP A 269 2.57 -15.77 -7.00
C ASP A 269 3.06 -14.78 -8.07
N MET A 270 3.35 -13.53 -7.67
CA MET A 270 3.80 -12.54 -8.62
C MET A 270 5.22 -12.77 -9.12
N ASN A 271 6.07 -13.47 -8.36
CA ASN A 271 7.40 -13.79 -8.85
C ASN A 271 7.30 -14.70 -10.06
N GLN A 272 6.55 -15.80 -9.93
CA GLN A 272 6.38 -16.72 -11.05
C GLN A 272 5.66 -16.06 -12.23
N ARG A 273 4.66 -15.21 -11.97
CA ARG A 273 3.96 -14.51 -13.06
C ARG A 273 4.82 -13.49 -13.79
N MET A 274 5.70 -12.76 -13.10
CA MET A 274 6.64 -11.84 -13.74
C MET A 274 7.66 -12.61 -14.60
N LEU A 275 8.16 -13.74 -14.11
CA LEU A 275 9.01 -14.65 -14.88
C LEU A 275 8.28 -15.20 -16.11
N ASP A 276 7.05 -15.68 -15.95
CA ASP A 276 6.25 -16.22 -17.04
C ASP A 276 5.91 -15.14 -18.08
N SER A 277 5.58 -13.91 -17.65
CA SER A 277 5.38 -12.77 -18.55
C SER A 277 6.66 -12.43 -19.30
N ALA A 278 7.83 -12.47 -18.65
CA ALA A 278 9.10 -12.26 -19.31
C ALA A 278 9.35 -13.35 -20.37
N VAL A 279 9.11 -14.62 -20.07
CA VAL A 279 9.21 -15.72 -21.06
C VAL A 279 8.26 -15.49 -22.23
N MET A 280 7.01 -15.10 -21.97
CA MET A 280 6.04 -14.86 -23.03
C MET A 280 6.42 -13.68 -23.94
N LEU A 281 6.89 -12.58 -23.35
CA LEU A 281 7.20 -11.35 -24.08
C LEU A 281 8.61 -11.38 -24.69
N TYR A 282 9.62 -11.73 -23.91
CA TYR A 282 11.03 -11.50 -24.24
C TYR A 282 11.84 -12.77 -24.53
N GLY A 283 11.31 -13.95 -24.21
CA GLY A 283 12.05 -15.22 -24.38
C GLY A 283 12.03 -15.64 -25.83
N SER A 284 12.88 -16.59 -26.24
CA SER A 284 12.83 -17.19 -27.58
C SER A 284 12.44 -18.67 -27.58
N ASN A 285 12.07 -19.21 -26.41
CA ASN A 285 11.54 -20.57 -26.28
C ASN A 285 10.05 -20.60 -26.64
N ASP A 286 9.75 -20.79 -27.93
CA ASP A 286 8.39 -20.82 -28.47
C ASP A 286 7.49 -21.87 -27.84
N GLY A 287 8.03 -23.07 -27.55
CA GLY A 287 7.29 -24.14 -26.91
C GLY A 287 6.78 -23.73 -25.52
N LYS A 288 7.67 -23.17 -24.70
CA LYS A 288 7.29 -22.66 -23.38
C LYS A 288 6.37 -21.45 -23.47
N ARG A 289 6.60 -20.53 -24.42
CA ARG A 289 5.71 -19.39 -24.66
C ARG A 289 4.28 -19.86 -24.93
N VAL A 290 4.08 -20.81 -25.84
CA VAL A 290 2.74 -21.35 -26.16
C VAL A 290 2.10 -22.00 -24.95
N GLU A 291 2.85 -22.80 -24.20
CA GLU A 291 2.38 -23.41 -22.95
C GLU A 291 1.86 -22.34 -21.97
N LEU A 292 2.64 -21.28 -21.75
CA LEU A 292 2.29 -20.20 -20.82
C LEU A 292 1.11 -19.35 -21.30
N LEU A 293 1.06 -19.00 -22.59
CA LEU A 293 -0.08 -18.28 -23.18
C LEU A 293 -1.39 -19.07 -23.00
N LYS A 294 -1.35 -20.41 -23.14
CA LYS A 294 -2.49 -21.30 -22.85
C LYS A 294 -2.81 -21.36 -21.35
N LYS A 295 -1.79 -21.56 -20.50
CA LYS A 295 -1.91 -21.63 -19.03
C LYS A 295 -2.65 -20.41 -18.47
N TYR A 296 -2.26 -19.20 -18.91
CA TYR A 296 -2.87 -17.95 -18.46
C TYR A 296 -4.08 -17.52 -19.30
N LYS A 297 -4.43 -18.27 -20.35
CA LYS A 297 -5.52 -17.94 -21.29
C LYS A 297 -5.37 -16.53 -21.87
N VAL A 298 -4.14 -16.15 -22.20
CA VAL A 298 -3.84 -14.84 -22.80
C VAL A 298 -4.53 -14.75 -24.15
N LYS A 299 -5.33 -13.71 -24.32
CA LYS A 299 -6.08 -13.46 -25.56
C LYS A 299 -5.65 -12.19 -26.25
N TYR A 300 -5.20 -11.19 -25.48
CA TYR A 300 -4.80 -9.90 -26.01
C TYR A 300 -3.42 -9.48 -25.50
N LEU A 301 -2.70 -8.68 -26.29
CA LEU A 301 -1.55 -7.91 -25.85
C LEU A 301 -1.89 -6.43 -25.95
N LEU A 302 -1.64 -5.68 -24.87
CA LEU A 302 -1.75 -4.23 -24.85
C LEU A 302 -0.34 -3.64 -24.85
N TRP A 303 -0.04 -2.80 -25.84
CA TRP A 303 1.19 -2.02 -25.90
C TRP A 303 0.89 -0.53 -25.83
N THR A 304 1.76 0.23 -25.14
CA THR A 304 1.73 1.69 -25.13
C THR A 304 3.08 2.24 -25.58
N ASN A 305 3.10 3.45 -26.11
CA ASN A 305 4.34 4.14 -26.48
C ASN A 305 5.25 4.48 -25.29
N ARG A 306 4.76 4.24 -24.08
CA ARG A 306 5.50 4.38 -22.82
C ARG A 306 6.08 3.07 -22.31
N TRP A 307 6.01 1.98 -23.09
CA TRP A 307 6.41 0.65 -22.62
C TRP A 307 7.76 0.63 -21.92
N LEU A 308 8.80 1.21 -22.52
CA LEU A 308 10.14 1.23 -21.92
C LEU A 308 10.21 2.19 -20.73
N GLN A 309 9.52 3.32 -20.76
CA GLN A 309 9.46 4.29 -19.65
C GLN A 309 8.67 3.76 -18.44
N ASN A 310 7.78 2.79 -18.68
CA ASN A 310 7.02 2.09 -17.66
C ASN A 310 7.86 0.98 -16.97
N GLU A 311 8.97 0.56 -17.58
CA GLU A 311 9.90 -0.41 -17.01
C GLU A 311 11.18 0.25 -16.47
N PHE A 312 11.65 1.32 -17.12
CA PHE A 312 12.95 1.93 -16.87
C PHE A 312 12.83 3.45 -16.76
N ALA A 313 13.66 4.04 -15.89
CA ALA A 313 13.89 5.48 -15.89
C ALA A 313 14.87 5.81 -17.03
N ILE A 314 14.40 6.52 -18.05
CA ILE A 314 15.18 6.85 -19.25
C ILE A 314 15.53 8.35 -19.22
N GLY A 315 16.81 8.67 -19.39
CA GLY A 315 17.31 10.04 -19.49
C GLY A 315 17.00 10.69 -20.83
N ASN A 316 17.17 12.01 -20.91
CA ASN A 316 16.97 12.77 -22.16
C ASN A 316 17.92 12.34 -23.30
N ASP A 317 19.04 11.70 -22.97
CA ASP A 317 20.01 11.13 -23.91
C ASP A 317 19.65 9.68 -24.34
N GLY A 318 18.50 9.17 -23.89
CA GLY A 318 18.03 7.82 -24.20
C GLY A 318 18.67 6.71 -23.34
N ARG A 319 19.53 7.04 -22.39
CA ARG A 319 20.16 6.04 -21.51
C ARG A 319 19.24 5.62 -20.37
N ILE A 320 19.34 4.36 -19.96
CA ILE A 320 18.68 3.86 -18.75
C ILE A 320 19.44 4.42 -17.53
N LEU A 321 18.77 5.27 -16.75
CA LEU A 321 19.26 5.84 -15.50
C LEU A 321 18.90 4.99 -14.28
N GLY A 322 17.88 4.14 -14.40
CA GLY A 322 17.40 3.29 -13.32
C GLY A 322 16.18 2.48 -13.72
N PHE A 323 15.53 1.86 -12.74
CA PHE A 323 14.33 1.06 -12.92
C PHE A 323 13.09 1.85 -12.49
N PHE A 324 11.99 1.71 -13.22
CA PHE A 324 10.67 2.13 -12.76
C PHE A 324 9.97 0.90 -12.17
N ASP A 325 9.15 0.17 -12.93
CA ASP A 325 8.54 -1.10 -12.48
C ASP A 325 8.70 -2.23 -13.52
N PRO A 326 9.94 -2.67 -13.81
CA PRO A 326 10.19 -3.70 -14.80
C PRO A 326 9.69 -5.07 -14.34
N LEU A 327 9.67 -6.06 -15.25
CA LEU A 327 9.47 -7.46 -14.89
C LEU A 327 10.68 -7.97 -14.08
N MET A 328 10.59 -7.86 -12.76
CA MET A 328 11.69 -8.18 -11.84
C MET A 328 11.27 -9.11 -10.71
N VAL A 329 12.20 -9.94 -10.25
CA VAL A 329 12.01 -10.86 -9.11
C VAL A 329 13.21 -10.84 -8.17
N PRO A 330 13.04 -11.17 -6.88
CA PRO A 330 14.18 -11.39 -5.98
C PRO A 330 15.17 -12.39 -6.58
N ALA A 331 16.46 -12.12 -6.45
CA ALA A 331 17.50 -12.95 -7.02
C ALA A 331 17.51 -14.35 -6.40
N ASN A 332 17.34 -15.36 -7.25
CA ASN A 332 17.38 -16.77 -6.87
C ASN A 332 17.98 -17.59 -8.02
N ALA A 333 18.83 -18.56 -7.71
CA ALA A 333 19.48 -19.43 -8.71
C ALA A 333 18.46 -20.17 -9.61
N ALA A 334 17.33 -20.62 -9.05
CA ALA A 334 16.26 -21.26 -9.80
C ALA A 334 15.62 -20.30 -10.82
N TYR A 335 15.44 -19.02 -10.46
CA TYR A 335 14.90 -18.01 -11.37
C TYR A 335 15.89 -17.61 -12.46
N LYS A 336 17.18 -17.47 -12.12
CA LYS A 336 18.23 -17.27 -13.14
C LYS A 336 18.23 -18.41 -14.14
N LYS A 337 18.22 -19.66 -13.65
CA LYS A 337 18.16 -20.85 -14.50
C LYS A 337 16.90 -20.85 -15.36
N TYR A 338 15.73 -20.56 -14.79
CA TYR A 338 14.47 -20.50 -15.55
C TYR A 338 14.52 -19.48 -16.69
N LEU A 339 15.08 -18.28 -16.44
CA LEU A 339 15.24 -17.25 -17.46
C LEU A 339 16.26 -17.68 -18.53
N SER A 340 17.40 -18.24 -18.13
CA SER A 340 18.42 -18.77 -19.06
C SER A 340 17.89 -19.90 -19.94
N ASP A 341 17.18 -20.88 -19.37
CA ASP A 341 16.56 -22.00 -20.09
C ASP A 341 15.54 -21.53 -21.15
N ASN A 342 15.02 -20.31 -21.01
CA ASN A 342 14.06 -19.69 -21.93
C ASN A 342 14.67 -18.56 -22.78
N ASN A 343 16.01 -18.45 -22.79
CA ASN A 343 16.77 -17.46 -23.54
C ASN A 343 16.40 -16.00 -23.24
N ILE A 344 16.05 -15.70 -21.99
CA ILE A 344 15.79 -14.33 -21.54
C ILE A 344 17.11 -13.66 -21.17
N LYS A 345 17.35 -12.46 -21.72
CA LYS A 345 18.40 -11.57 -21.22
C LYS A 345 17.94 -10.95 -19.91
N PHE A 346 18.80 -10.93 -18.91
CA PHE A 346 18.50 -10.31 -17.63
C PHE A 346 19.71 -9.56 -17.07
N ALA A 347 19.42 -8.58 -16.22
CA ALA A 347 20.40 -7.87 -15.42
C ALA A 347 20.19 -8.19 -13.94
N GLU A 348 21.28 -8.21 -13.18
CA GLU A 348 21.22 -8.27 -11.72
C GLU A 348 21.41 -6.86 -11.16
N ALA A 349 20.60 -6.51 -10.17
CA ALA A 349 20.66 -5.21 -9.55
C ALA A 349 20.28 -5.30 -8.08
N LYS A 350 20.62 -4.25 -7.33
CA LYS A 350 20.13 -4.06 -5.97
C LYS A 350 19.17 -2.88 -5.97
N THR A 351 17.87 -3.13 -5.75
CA THR A 351 16.82 -2.09 -5.83
C THR A 351 15.63 -2.44 -4.93
N TYR A 352 14.67 -1.53 -4.85
CA TYR A 352 13.40 -1.75 -4.17
C TYR A 352 12.43 -2.55 -5.06
N LEU A 353 11.57 -3.34 -4.42
CA LEU A 353 10.54 -4.12 -5.14
C LEU A 353 9.25 -3.33 -5.42
N ASP A 354 9.05 -2.16 -4.78
CA ASP A 354 7.99 -1.20 -5.12
C ASP A 354 8.62 0.06 -5.73
N PRO A 355 8.22 0.49 -6.94
CA PRO A 355 8.72 1.72 -7.57
C PRO A 355 8.49 3.00 -6.74
N ALA A 356 7.50 3.01 -5.85
CA ALA A 356 7.23 4.15 -4.97
C ALA A 356 7.97 4.09 -3.61
N SER A 357 8.84 3.10 -3.42
CA SER A 357 9.62 2.92 -2.20
C SER A 357 10.53 4.11 -1.93
N ARG A 358 10.78 4.35 -0.64
CA ARG A 358 11.64 5.41 -0.13
C ARG A 358 12.95 4.82 0.41
N SER A 359 13.90 5.70 0.77
CA SER A 359 15.23 5.30 1.25
C SER A 359 15.23 4.44 2.52
N ASP A 360 14.13 4.42 3.27
CA ASP A 360 13.93 3.63 4.48
C ASP A 360 13.38 2.23 4.23
N TYR A 361 13.10 1.84 2.98
CA TYR A 361 12.49 0.56 2.63
C TYR A 361 13.57 -0.51 2.38
N PRO A 362 13.23 -1.82 2.46
CA PRO A 362 14.21 -2.87 2.19
C PRO A 362 14.57 -2.92 0.71
N MET A 363 15.88 -2.94 0.42
CA MET A 363 16.41 -3.23 -0.91
C MET A 363 16.69 -4.73 -1.05
N TYR A 364 16.51 -5.23 -2.26
CA TYR A 364 16.71 -6.63 -2.60
C TYR A 364 17.72 -6.75 -3.72
N ASP A 365 18.53 -7.81 -3.67
CA ASP A 365 19.17 -8.29 -4.88
C ASP A 365 18.06 -8.87 -5.77
N VAL A 366 17.94 -8.36 -7.00
CA VAL A 366 16.89 -8.72 -7.95
C VAL A 366 17.48 -9.13 -9.29
N ILE A 367 16.69 -9.90 -10.04
CA ILE A 367 16.90 -10.20 -11.44
C ILE A 367 15.83 -9.44 -12.22
N VAL A 368 16.27 -8.60 -13.15
CA VAL A 368 15.42 -7.78 -14.03
C VAL A 368 15.45 -8.38 -15.42
N ALA A 369 14.30 -8.83 -15.92
CA ALA A 369 14.19 -9.28 -17.30
C ALA A 369 14.29 -8.09 -18.25
N MET A 370 15.16 -8.20 -19.25
CA MET A 370 15.37 -7.16 -20.25
C MET A 370 14.49 -7.44 -21.48
N PRO A 371 13.95 -6.39 -22.13
CA PRO A 371 13.28 -6.54 -23.42
C PRO A 371 14.16 -7.26 -24.43
N ALA A 372 13.55 -8.11 -25.26
CA ALA A 372 14.27 -8.85 -26.30
C ALA A 372 14.84 -7.89 -27.36
N ASN A 373 14.11 -6.80 -27.59
CA ASN A 373 14.39 -5.82 -28.62
C ASN A 373 14.48 -4.41 -28.01
N PRO A 374 15.54 -3.64 -28.28
CA PRO A 374 15.65 -2.26 -27.81
C PRO A 374 14.72 -1.28 -28.54
N TYR A 375 14.00 -1.70 -29.59
CA TYR A 375 13.05 -0.83 -30.29
C TYR A 375 11.76 -0.62 -29.48
N TYR A 376 11.39 0.66 -29.32
CA TYR A 376 10.24 1.10 -28.53
C TYR A 376 8.89 0.52 -29.00
N ASP A 377 8.72 0.30 -30.30
CA ASP A 377 7.44 -0.11 -30.90
C ASP A 377 7.17 -1.62 -30.82
N LYS A 378 8.20 -2.44 -30.59
CA LYS A 378 8.13 -3.90 -30.52
C LYS A 378 9.14 -4.46 -29.51
N PRO A 379 8.94 -4.25 -28.19
CA PRO A 379 9.89 -4.66 -27.15
C PRO A 379 9.98 -6.19 -26.97
N TRP A 380 9.07 -6.95 -27.57
CA TRP A 380 9.00 -8.41 -27.48
C TRP A 380 9.86 -9.12 -28.54
N ASP A 381 10.09 -10.41 -28.32
CA ASP A 381 10.81 -11.30 -29.23
C ASP A 381 10.01 -11.57 -30.53
N ASN A 382 10.72 -11.90 -31.61
CA ASN A 382 10.13 -12.20 -32.91
C ASN A 382 9.08 -13.32 -32.87
N GLY A 383 9.28 -14.34 -32.03
CA GLY A 383 8.31 -15.43 -31.86
C GLY A 383 7.00 -14.97 -31.21
N MET A 384 7.03 -13.94 -30.35
CA MET A 384 5.81 -13.28 -29.88
C MET A 384 5.20 -12.44 -31.00
N GLY A 385 6.01 -11.66 -31.72
CA GLY A 385 5.56 -10.80 -32.82
C GLY A 385 4.79 -11.57 -33.91
N ALA A 386 5.25 -12.76 -34.28
CA ALA A 386 4.59 -13.63 -35.26
C ALA A 386 3.19 -14.12 -34.83
N ARG A 387 2.84 -13.98 -33.54
CA ARG A 387 1.55 -14.38 -32.98
C ARG A 387 0.57 -13.22 -32.83
N LEU A 388 1.01 -11.99 -33.08
CA LEU A 388 0.20 -10.80 -32.88
C LEU A 388 -0.55 -10.43 -34.17
N THR A 389 -1.85 -10.21 -34.05
CA THR A 389 -2.65 -9.53 -35.09
C THR A 389 -3.16 -8.21 -34.50
N GLU A 390 -2.73 -7.09 -35.06
CA GLU A 390 -3.20 -5.77 -34.60
C GLU A 390 -4.71 -5.66 -34.82
N LEU A 391 -5.45 -5.32 -33.76
CA LEU A 391 -6.89 -5.10 -33.80
C LEU A 391 -7.24 -3.61 -33.76
N LYS A 392 -6.40 -2.82 -33.07
CA LYS A 392 -6.62 -1.39 -32.88
C LYS A 392 -5.29 -0.68 -32.65
N SER A 393 -5.02 0.36 -33.45
CA SER A 393 -4.07 1.43 -33.12
C SER A 393 -4.85 2.69 -32.73
N ILE A 394 -4.35 3.40 -31.74
CA ILE A 394 -4.82 4.71 -31.33
C ILE A 394 -3.61 5.62 -31.37
N ASP A 395 -3.68 6.60 -32.26
CA ASP A 395 -2.57 7.49 -32.54
C ASP A 395 -2.78 8.84 -31.85
N GLY A 396 -1.67 9.50 -31.54
CA GLY A 396 -1.59 10.86 -31.07
C GLY A 396 -0.86 11.72 -32.08
N ILE A 397 -1.10 13.02 -32.04
CA ILE A 397 -0.41 13.98 -32.91
C ILE A 397 0.69 14.64 -32.07
N THR A 398 1.93 14.56 -32.53
CA THR A 398 3.08 15.26 -31.92
C THR A 398 3.04 16.75 -32.26
N ASP A 399 3.85 17.56 -31.58
CA ASP A 399 3.90 19.02 -31.79
C ASP A 399 4.24 19.43 -33.23
N ASP A 400 4.93 18.56 -33.98
CA ASP A 400 5.28 18.74 -35.40
C ASP A 400 4.18 18.24 -36.37
N GLY A 401 3.05 17.76 -35.86
CA GLY A 401 1.94 17.23 -36.64
C GLY A 401 2.07 15.75 -37.02
N THR A 402 3.12 15.06 -36.60
CA THR A 402 3.31 13.64 -36.92
C THR A 402 2.34 12.76 -36.13
N SER A 403 1.67 11.83 -36.80
CA SER A 403 0.85 10.81 -36.15
C SER A 403 1.75 9.71 -35.59
N VAL A 404 1.73 9.51 -34.28
CA VAL A 404 2.48 8.44 -33.60
C VAL A 404 1.53 7.52 -32.84
N PRO A 405 1.70 6.19 -32.92
CA PRO A 405 0.83 5.29 -32.18
C PRO A 405 1.09 5.44 -30.68
N LEU A 406 0.05 5.80 -29.92
CA LEU A 406 0.11 5.89 -28.46
C LEU A 406 -0.20 4.55 -27.80
N VAL A 407 -1.17 3.82 -28.35
CA VAL A 407 -1.63 2.54 -27.82
C VAL A 407 -1.97 1.59 -28.95
N LYS A 408 -1.58 0.34 -28.81
CA LYS A 408 -1.94 -0.75 -29.73
C LYS A 408 -2.50 -1.94 -28.96
N ILE A 409 -3.55 -2.53 -29.51
CA ILE A 409 -4.17 -3.75 -29.00
C ILE A 409 -4.04 -4.83 -30.06
N TYR A 410 -3.48 -5.96 -29.66
CA TYR A 410 -3.27 -7.12 -30.51
C TYR A 410 -4.10 -8.30 -30.03
N LEU A 411 -4.63 -9.08 -30.96
CA LEU A 411 -5.06 -10.46 -30.73
C LEU A 411 -3.82 -11.36 -30.63
N VAL A 412 -3.80 -12.24 -29.64
CA VAL A 412 -2.72 -13.23 -29.49
C VAL A 412 -3.17 -14.57 -30.07
N ASN A 413 -2.55 -14.97 -31.18
CA ASN A 413 -2.85 -16.22 -31.86
C ASN A 413 -2.01 -17.35 -31.28
N VAL A 414 -2.64 -18.16 -30.43
CA VAL A 414 -2.02 -19.35 -29.85
C VAL A 414 -2.33 -20.56 -30.73
N LYS A 415 -1.70 -20.60 -31.91
CA LYS A 415 -1.63 -21.82 -32.72
C LYS A 415 -0.62 -22.78 -32.11
#